data_AF-A0A923ZJ35-F1
#
_entry.id   AF-A0A923ZJ35-F1
#
_cell.length_a   1.000
_cell.length_b   1.000
_cell.length_c   1.000
_cell.angle_alpha   90.00
_cell.angle_beta   90.00
_cell.angle_gamma   90.00
#
_symmetry.space_group_name_H-M   'P 1'
#
loop_
_entity.id
_entity.type
_entity.pdbx_description
1 polymer ?
#
loop_
_entity_poly.entity_id
_entity_poly.type
_entity_poly.pdbx_seq_one_letter_code
_entity_poly.pdbx_strand_id
1 'polypeptide(L)'
;MAKIYNNSITGESWHYPEFKGYHASLYWVAIENEESSFSIYNEEENIFLQMLQPLKPVGANNNNVSLAFAEGTIGFMNVISPIGTKFQSADKMRPQSQLNIQFNYLPVIGNLWFDYRP
;
A
#
# COMPACT_ATOMS: atom_id res chain seq x y z
N MET A 1 -1.47 -18.49 0.47
CA MET A 1 -2.78 -18.36 1.15
C MET A 1 -3.44 -17.10 0.62
N ALA A 2 -4.65 -17.19 0.10
CA ALA A 2 -5.43 -16.02 -0.33
C ALA A 2 -5.88 -15.19 0.88
N LYS A 3 -5.91 -13.86 0.74
CA LYS A 3 -6.43 -12.95 1.76
C LYS A 3 -7.90 -12.67 1.43
N ILE A 4 -8.80 -13.04 2.33
CA ILE A 4 -10.23 -12.77 2.18
C ILE A 4 -10.46 -11.27 2.41
N TYR A 5 -11.35 -10.68 1.60
CA TYR A 5 -11.76 -9.29 1.78
C TYR A 5 -12.17 -9.02 3.22
N ASN A 6 -11.57 -7.98 3.81
CA ASN A 6 -11.94 -7.48 5.13
C ASN A 6 -11.82 -5.96 5.20
N ASN A 7 -12.63 -5.39 6.10
CA ASN A 7 -12.63 -3.97 6.46
C ASN A 7 -12.06 -3.74 7.86
N SER A 8 -11.15 -4.62 8.32
CA SER A 8 -10.54 -4.48 9.63
C SER A 8 -9.78 -3.16 9.73
N ILE A 9 -9.98 -2.47 10.85
CA ILE A 9 -9.17 -1.34 11.26
C ILE A 9 -8.10 -1.89 12.20
N THR A 10 -6.83 -1.70 11.84
CA THR A 10 -5.68 -2.14 12.63
C THR A 10 -5.74 -1.53 14.03
N GLY A 11 -5.68 -2.39 15.06
CA GLY A 11 -5.73 -1.96 16.46
C GLY A 11 -7.14 -1.75 17.03
N GLU A 12 -8.19 -1.80 16.21
CA GLU A 12 -9.59 -1.85 16.66
C GLU A 12 -10.23 -3.21 16.40
N SER A 13 -9.68 -3.97 15.44
CA SER A 13 -10.14 -5.31 15.09
C SER A 13 -8.95 -6.27 14.97
N TRP A 14 -9.18 -7.54 15.35
CA TRP A 14 -8.14 -8.59 15.40
C TRP A 14 -8.23 -9.58 14.22
N HIS A 15 -8.85 -9.16 13.11
CA HIS A 15 -9.04 -10.02 11.94
C HIS A 15 -7.86 -9.89 10.99
N TYR A 16 -6.97 -10.89 11.04
CA TYR A 16 -5.75 -11.00 10.25
C TYR A 16 -5.78 -12.24 9.35
N PRO A 17 -5.09 -12.23 8.20
CA PRO A 17 -4.26 -11.15 7.66
C PRO A 17 -5.06 -9.95 7.13
N GLU A 18 -4.47 -8.76 7.19
CA GLU A 18 -5.08 -7.55 6.63
C GLU A 18 -5.14 -7.62 5.10
N PHE A 19 -6.33 -7.33 4.56
CA PHE A 19 -6.57 -7.28 3.13
C PHE A 19 -6.11 -5.95 2.52
N LYS A 20 -6.46 -4.84 3.18
CA LYS A 20 -6.19 -3.48 2.70
C LYS A 20 -4.83 -2.97 3.12
N GLY A 21 -4.24 -2.06 2.35
CA GLY A 21 -2.98 -1.39 2.66
C GLY A 21 -1.85 -1.71 1.68
N TYR A 22 -0.61 -1.56 2.16
CA TYR A 22 0.58 -1.80 1.35
C TYR A 22 1.13 -3.21 1.50
N HIS A 23 1.44 -3.86 0.38
CA HIS A 23 2.11 -5.16 0.33
C HIS A 23 3.44 -5.00 -0.40
N ALA A 24 4.54 -5.43 0.24
CA ALA A 24 5.88 -5.31 -0.30
C ALA A 24 6.24 -6.47 -1.23
N SER A 25 7.25 -6.25 -2.08
CA SER A 25 7.86 -7.27 -2.94
C SER A 25 6.86 -7.95 -3.88
N LEU A 26 6.08 -7.14 -4.60
CA LEU A 26 5.13 -7.64 -5.58
C LEU A 26 5.85 -8.18 -6.82
N TYR A 27 5.82 -9.51 -6.99
CA TYR A 27 6.14 -10.16 -8.26
C TYR A 27 4.88 -10.50 -9.06
N TRP A 28 3.84 -10.97 -8.36
CA TRP A 28 2.54 -11.22 -8.96
C TRP A 28 1.44 -11.13 -7.91
N VAL A 29 0.24 -10.78 -8.35
CA VAL A 29 -0.97 -10.83 -7.54
C VAL A 29 -2.14 -11.29 -8.40
N ALA A 30 -2.96 -12.20 -7.87
CA ALA A 30 -4.26 -12.53 -8.41
C ALA A 30 -5.34 -11.80 -7.61
N ILE A 31 -6.18 -11.03 -8.28
CA ILE A 31 -7.28 -10.28 -7.68
C ILE A 31 -8.58 -10.93 -8.13
N GLU A 32 -9.26 -11.56 -7.17
CA GLU A 32 -10.58 -12.14 -7.37
C GLU A 32 -11.64 -11.09 -7.07
N ASN A 33 -12.50 -10.81 -8.04
CA ASN A 33 -13.67 -9.96 -7.87
C ASN A 33 -14.90 -10.63 -8.49
N GLU A 34 -16.09 -10.10 -8.21
CA GLU A 34 -17.36 -10.70 -8.64
C GLU A 34 -17.62 -10.60 -10.16
N GLU A 35 -16.97 -9.65 -10.85
CA GLU A 35 -17.20 -9.37 -12.28
C GLU A 35 -16.22 -10.12 -13.18
N SER A 36 -14.92 -9.95 -12.95
CA SER A 36 -13.84 -10.62 -13.67
C SER A 36 -12.57 -10.60 -12.82
N SER A 37 -12.10 -11.80 -12.50
CA SER A 37 -10.81 -11.98 -11.83
C SER A 37 -9.66 -11.71 -12.80
N PHE A 38 -8.58 -11.14 -12.30
CA PHE A 38 -7.40 -10.85 -13.12
C PHE A 38 -6.11 -11.01 -12.33
N SER A 39 -5.03 -11.29 -13.04
CA SER A 39 -3.68 -11.38 -12.47
C SER A 39 -2.82 -10.25 -12.98
N ILE A 40 -1.93 -9.77 -12.11
CA ILE A 40 -0.96 -8.74 -12.42
C ILE A 40 0.41 -9.32 -12.15
N TYR A 41 1.32 -9.20 -13.11
CA TYR A 41 2.70 -9.61 -12.97
C TYR A 41 3.62 -8.41 -13.13
N ASN A 42 4.72 -8.45 -12.39
CA ASN A 42 5.76 -7.45 -12.38
C ASN A 42 7.12 -8.15 -12.37
N GLU A 43 8.03 -7.65 -13.20
CA GLU A 43 9.40 -8.17 -13.31
C GLU A 43 10.38 -7.37 -12.45
N GLU A 44 10.00 -6.18 -12.00
CA GLU A 44 10.85 -5.31 -11.21
C GLU A 44 10.87 -5.72 -9.74
N GLU A 45 12.07 -5.68 -9.15
CA GLU A 45 12.20 -5.86 -7.70
C GLU A 45 11.66 -4.64 -6.94
N ASN A 46 11.19 -4.88 -5.71
CA ASN A 46 10.82 -3.83 -4.75
C ASN A 46 9.63 -2.93 -5.16
N ILE A 47 8.71 -3.43 -5.99
CA ILE A 47 7.42 -2.78 -6.18
C ILE A 47 6.49 -3.08 -5.01
N PHE A 48 5.87 -2.02 -4.49
CA PHE A 48 4.83 -2.06 -3.49
C PHE A 48 3.46 -2.01 -4.16
N LEU A 49 2.57 -2.90 -3.73
CA LEU A 49 1.16 -2.88 -4.09
C LEU A 49 0.37 -2.12 -3.02
N GLN A 50 -0.30 -1.04 -3.41
CA GLN A 50 -1.42 -0.49 -2.66
C GLN A 50 -2.69 -1.25 -3.03
N MET A 51 -3.25 -1.98 -2.09
CA MET A 51 -4.53 -2.68 -2.26
C MET A 51 -5.57 -2.02 -1.35
N LEU A 52 -6.47 -1.22 -1.93
CA LEU A 52 -7.48 -0.43 -1.21
C LEU A 52 -6.89 0.49 -0.13
N GLN A 53 -7.77 1.30 0.46
CA GLN A 53 -7.44 2.16 1.59
C GLN A 53 -8.16 1.64 2.84
N PRO A 54 -7.43 1.32 3.93
CA PRO A 54 -8.03 1.04 5.22
C PRO A 54 -8.74 2.28 5.74
N LEU A 55 -9.80 2.06 6.53
CA LEU A 55 -10.47 3.17 7.21
C LEU A 55 -9.56 3.73 8.29
N LYS A 56 -9.65 5.04 8.48
CA LYS A 56 -8.91 5.71 9.55
C LYS A 56 -9.45 5.24 10.91
N PRO A 57 -8.59 4.92 11.89
CA PRO A 57 -9.03 4.53 13.22
C PRO A 57 -9.83 5.65 13.88
N VAL A 58 -10.98 5.31 14.47
CA VAL A 58 -11.89 6.27 15.11
C VAL A 58 -11.26 6.84 16.38
N GLY A 59 -10.49 6.02 17.10
CA GLY A 59 -9.79 6.42 18.33
C GLY A 59 -8.49 7.21 18.11
N ALA A 60 -8.12 7.54 16.87
CA ALA A 60 -6.89 8.25 16.58
C ALA A 60 -6.99 9.74 16.92
N ASN A 61 -6.38 10.15 18.05
CA ASN A 61 -6.31 11.56 18.47
C ASN A 61 -5.38 12.43 17.60
N ASN A 62 -4.63 11.83 16.68
CA ASN A 62 -3.74 12.51 15.74
C ASN A 62 -3.63 11.74 14.42
N ASN A 63 -2.95 12.32 13.43
CA ASN A 63 -2.76 11.73 12.11
C ASN A 63 -1.35 11.16 11.91
N ASN A 64 -0.57 11.00 12.99
CA ASN A 64 0.84 10.64 12.87
C ASN A 64 1.04 9.23 12.29
N VAL A 65 0.07 8.34 12.52
CA VAL A 65 0.03 6.96 11.99
C VAL A 65 -0.91 6.81 10.79
N SER A 66 -1.38 7.93 10.22
CA SER A 66 -2.19 7.89 9.00
C SER A 66 -1.26 7.74 7.80
N LEU A 67 -1.41 6.63 7.07
CA LEU A 67 -0.67 6.40 5.84
C LEU A 67 -1.16 7.34 4.73
N ALA A 68 -0.22 7.85 3.93
CA ALA A 68 -0.53 8.66 2.76
C ALA A 68 -0.76 7.77 1.53
N PHE A 69 -1.98 7.27 1.39
CA PHE A 69 -2.38 6.48 0.23
C PHE A 69 -2.51 7.35 -1.02
N ALA A 70 -2.03 6.82 -2.15
CA ALA A 70 -2.29 7.44 -3.45
C ALA A 70 -3.78 7.41 -3.75
N GLU A 71 -4.27 8.38 -4.52
CA GLU A 71 -5.66 8.39 -4.98
C GLU A 71 -5.93 7.14 -5.83
N GLY A 72 -7.04 6.46 -5.54
CA GLY A 72 -7.46 5.25 -6.25
C GLY A 72 -7.48 3.98 -5.40
N THR A 73 -8.00 2.92 -6.02
CA THR A 73 -8.30 1.62 -5.41
C THR A 73 -7.08 0.69 -5.41
N ILE A 74 -6.28 0.72 -6.47
CA ILE A 74 -5.08 -0.10 -6.66
C ILE A 74 -3.96 0.83 -7.12
N GLY A 75 -2.76 0.67 -6.55
CA GLY A 75 -1.59 1.46 -6.93
C GLY A 75 -0.30 0.65 -6.87
N PHE A 76 0.68 1.05 -7.68
CA PHE A 76 2.01 0.44 -7.75
C PHE A 76 3.04 1.53 -7.49
N MET A 77 3.94 1.32 -6.54
CA MET A 77 4.93 2.33 -6.16
C MET A 77 6.29 1.69 -5.90
N ASN A 78 7.37 2.38 -6.22
CA ASN A 78 8.72 1.94 -5.85
C ASN A 78 9.04 2.27 -4.37
N VAL A 79 8.35 3.24 -3.79
CA VAL A 79 8.58 3.73 -2.42
C VAL A 79 7.23 4.11 -1.80
N ILE A 80 7.06 3.81 -0.51
CA ILE A 80 5.93 4.27 0.29
C ILE A 80 6.33 5.46 1.15
N SER A 81 5.37 6.36 1.40
CA SER A 81 5.60 7.50 2.29
C SER A 81 5.93 7.03 3.71
N PRO A 82 6.85 7.71 4.41
CA PRO A 82 7.20 7.39 5.78
C PRO A 82 5.98 7.59 6.69
N ILE A 83 5.81 6.68 7.65
CA ILE A 83 4.80 6.78 8.70
C ILE A 83 5.45 7.23 10.01
N GLY A 84 4.72 8.02 10.79
CA GLY A 84 5.14 8.39 12.13
C GLY A 84 4.87 7.28 13.14
N THR A 85 4.74 7.68 14.39
CA THR A 85 4.38 6.83 15.52
C THR A 85 3.13 7.37 16.19
N LYS A 86 2.56 6.64 17.16
CA LYS A 86 1.43 7.13 17.96
C LYS A 86 1.69 8.51 18.59
N PHE A 87 2.95 8.86 18.84
CA PHE A 87 3.34 10.07 19.56
C PHE A 87 3.93 11.18 18.69
N GLN A 88 4.62 10.83 17.61
CA GLN A 88 5.37 11.79 16.78
C GLN A 88 5.07 11.60 15.30
N SER A 89 4.95 12.70 14.56
CA SER A 89 4.84 12.72 13.11
C SER A 89 6.15 12.29 12.44
N ALA A 90 6.08 11.80 11.20
CA ALA A 90 7.25 11.32 10.46
C ALA A 90 8.32 12.41 10.27
N ASP A 91 7.90 13.63 9.99
CA ASP A 91 8.73 14.83 9.84
C ASP A 91 9.58 15.19 11.08
N LYS A 92 9.17 14.75 12.28
CA LYS A 92 9.92 14.96 13.53
C LYS A 92 10.86 13.81 13.86
N MET A 93 10.84 12.75 13.08
CA MET A 93 11.73 11.62 13.25
C MET A 93 13.06 11.84 12.50
N ARG A 94 14.03 10.98 12.79
CA ARG A 94 15.42 11.03 12.28
C ARG A 94 15.47 10.92 10.73
N PRO A 95 16.64 11.07 10.08
CA PRO A 95 16.75 11.13 8.62
C PRO A 95 16.04 10.02 7.81
N GLN A 96 15.85 8.84 8.39
CA GLN A 96 15.13 7.73 7.75
C GLN A 96 13.63 7.97 7.52
N SER A 97 13.02 8.95 8.20
CA SER A 97 11.60 9.28 8.06
C SER A 97 11.33 10.43 7.09
N GLN A 98 12.37 10.88 6.38
CA GLN A 98 12.23 11.95 5.40
C GLN A 98 11.65 11.41 4.10
N LEU A 99 10.96 12.28 3.35
CA LEU A 99 10.44 11.93 2.03
C LEU A 99 11.59 11.65 1.06
N ASN A 100 11.36 10.72 0.14
CA ASN A 100 12.32 10.47 -0.94
C ASN A 100 12.40 11.72 -1.84
N ILE A 101 13.62 12.15 -2.16
CA ILE A 101 13.87 13.29 -3.02
C ILE A 101 14.36 12.77 -4.36
N GLN A 102 13.55 12.93 -5.40
CA GLN A 102 13.95 12.57 -6.75
C GLN A 102 14.77 13.69 -7.37
N PHE A 103 16.09 13.55 -7.32
CA PHE A 103 16.99 14.46 -8.02
C PHE A 103 16.77 14.31 -9.53
N ASN A 104 16.38 15.41 -10.19
CA ASN A 104 16.18 15.56 -11.65
C ASN A 104 14.81 15.15 -12.23
N TYR A 105 13.78 14.86 -11.42
CA TYR A 105 12.41 14.58 -11.90
C TYR A 105 12.31 13.53 -13.02
N LEU A 106 13.28 12.60 -13.10
CA LEU A 106 13.28 11.56 -14.11
C LEU A 106 12.02 10.70 -13.99
N PRO A 107 11.26 10.48 -15.07
CA PRO A 107 10.08 9.63 -14.97
C PRO A 107 10.48 8.24 -14.46
N VAL A 108 9.68 7.70 -13.54
CA VAL A 108 9.75 6.29 -13.17
C VAL A 108 9.23 5.50 -14.37
N ILE A 109 10.02 4.56 -14.85
CA ILE A 109 9.68 3.72 -16.00
C ILE A 109 9.63 2.29 -15.49
N GLY A 110 8.55 1.59 -15.83
CA GLY A 110 8.40 0.20 -15.48
C GLY A 110 7.33 -0.53 -16.26
N ASN A 111 7.31 -1.86 -16.13
CA ASN A 111 6.40 -2.74 -16.86
C ASN A 111 5.46 -3.49 -15.90
N LEU A 112 4.17 -3.45 -16.20
CA LEU A 112 3.14 -4.23 -15.51
C LEU A 112 2.33 -5.02 -16.55
N TRP A 113 2.24 -6.33 -16.34
CA TRP A 113 1.49 -7.22 -17.21
C TRP A 113 0.16 -7.58 -16.57
N PHE A 114 -0.94 -7.32 -17.28
CA PHE A 114 -2.29 -7.66 -16.84
C PHE A 114 -2.80 -8.86 -17.65
N ASP A 115 -3.23 -9.89 -16.93
CA ASP A 115 -3.70 -11.16 -17.47
C ASP A 115 -5.14 -11.40 -17.02
N TYR A 116 -6.06 -11.33 -17.99
CA TYR A 116 -7.50 -11.46 -17.80
C TYR A 116 -7.98 -12.84 -18.30
N ARG A 117 -7.31 -13.90 -17.84
CA ARG A 117 -7.77 -15.26 -18.14
C ARG A 117 -9.15 -15.49 -17.50
N PRO A 118 -10.14 -15.96 -18.29
CA PRO A 118 -11.48 -16.30 -17.79
C PRO A 118 -11.48 -17.55 -16.89
#